data_AF-N4XQ94-F1
#
_entry.id   AF-N4XQ94-F1
#
_cell.length_a   1.000
_cell.length_b   1.000
_cell.length_c   1.000
_cell.angle_alpha   90.00
_cell.angle_beta   90.00
_cell.angle_gamma   90.00
#
_symmetry.space_group_name_H-M   'P 1'
#
loop_
_entity.id
_entity.type
_entity.pdbx_description
1 polymer ?
#
loop_
_entity_poly.entity_id
_entity_poly.type
_entity_poly.pdbx_seq_one_letter_code
_entity_poly.pdbx_strand_id
1 'polypeptide(L)'
;MATNPPQLFLLADHIKLSLLERQRALSLNLPSNSQDGQISRSLEQLRSGIESLESQVEDTSDESITSQLPRLRTQLAELSAQFDHSASASSSSSATLTTPNDPSLASDFSAAQKKSTSTGSRSSKSVRFTDAEDDDAANRAALFPYRDDPSSDPDAAPDQSHLDNQQIHEYHSQVLRDQDDQLDRLGASIGRQRELSMQIGQELDDHVMLLDDVEEGVDRHQAQFNRARGRLDRFSRKAKENWSMTVIVVLIIILVLLIIITK
;
A
#
# COMPACT_ATOMS: atom_id res chain seq x y z
N MET A 1 5.32 -21.58 9.11
CA MET A 1 5.73 -21.11 7.76
C MET A 1 7.00 -20.26 7.80
N ALA A 2 7.93 -20.43 6.87
CA ALA A 2 9.04 -19.49 6.69
C ALA A 2 8.53 -18.26 5.92
N THR A 3 8.34 -17.15 6.63
CA THR A 3 7.99 -15.86 6.02
C THR A 3 9.17 -15.37 5.20
N ASN A 4 8.95 -14.98 3.94
CA ASN A 4 10.02 -14.49 3.08
C ASN A 4 10.04 -12.96 3.08
N PRO A 5 11.21 -12.31 3.26
CA PRO A 5 11.30 -10.86 3.22
C PRO A 5 10.76 -10.20 1.93
N PRO A 6 10.98 -10.71 0.70
CA PRO A 6 10.43 -10.08 -0.51
C PRO A 6 8.89 -10.08 -0.54
N GLN A 7 8.23 -11.07 0.03
CA GLN A 7 6.77 -11.11 0.11
C GLN A 7 6.24 -10.01 1.04
N LEU A 8 6.94 -9.74 2.14
CA LEU A 8 6.57 -8.65 3.05
C LEU A 8 6.79 -7.26 2.43
N PHE A 9 7.81 -7.10 1.58
CA PHE A 9 7.97 -5.86 0.81
C PHE A 9 6.85 -5.64 -0.19
N LEU A 10 6.39 -6.69 -0.89
CA LEU A 10 5.23 -6.59 -1.79
C LEU A 10 3.96 -6.24 -1.02
N LEU A 11 3.76 -6.86 0.15
CA LEU A 11 2.65 -6.52 1.06
C LEU A 11 2.73 -5.06 1.52
N ALA A 12 3.93 -4.56 1.87
CA ALA A 12 4.13 -3.17 2.25
C ALA A 12 3.76 -2.20 1.12
N ASP A 13 4.12 -2.52 -0.13
CA ASP A 13 3.77 -1.71 -1.30
C ASP A 13 2.27 -1.71 -1.58
N HIS A 14 1.61 -2.86 -1.41
CA HIS A 14 0.15 -2.95 -1.51
C HIS A 14 -0.56 -2.09 -0.43
N ILE A 15 -0.07 -2.12 0.81
CA ILE A 15 -0.58 -1.26 1.90
C ILE A 15 -0.42 0.21 1.54
N LYS A 16 0.75 0.59 1.00
CA LYS A 16 1.00 1.96 0.54
C LYS A 16 0.01 2.39 -0.53
N LEU A 17 -0.26 1.54 -1.52
CA LEU A 17 -1.21 1.84 -2.59
C LEU A 17 -2.63 2.02 -2.04
N SER A 18 -3.06 1.14 -1.13
CA SER A 18 -4.36 1.23 -0.47
C SER A 18 -4.51 2.48 0.41
N LEU A 19 -3.43 2.94 1.05
CA LEU A 19 -3.41 4.19 1.80
C LEU A 19 -3.55 5.42 0.89
N LEU A 20 -2.94 5.41 -0.29
CA LEU A 20 -3.08 6.49 -1.27
C LEU A 20 -4.51 6.52 -1.87
N GLU A 21 -5.08 5.36 -2.17
CA GLU A 21 -6.47 5.26 -2.63
C GLU A 21 -7.44 5.78 -1.58
N ARG A 22 -7.22 5.42 -0.31
CA ARG A 22 -7.97 5.95 0.83
C ARG A 22 -7.83 7.47 0.93
N GLN A 23 -6.62 8.02 0.84
CA GLN A 23 -6.40 9.48 0.90
C GLN A 23 -7.15 10.19 -0.22
N ARG A 24 -7.19 9.60 -1.43
CA ARG A 24 -7.97 10.11 -2.55
C ARG A 24 -9.49 9.98 -2.32
N ALA A 25 -9.96 8.89 -1.73
CA ALA A 25 -11.36 8.74 -1.38
C ALA A 25 -11.81 9.78 -0.35
N LEU A 26 -10.95 10.08 0.63
CA LEU A 26 -11.18 11.14 1.63
C LEU A 26 -11.20 12.53 1.00
N SER A 27 -10.31 12.84 0.05
CA SER A 27 -10.34 14.14 -0.64
C SER A 27 -11.60 14.32 -1.48
N LEU A 28 -12.18 13.23 -1.96
CA LEU A 28 -13.45 13.19 -2.69
C LEU A 28 -14.68 13.03 -1.78
N ASN A 29 -14.49 12.94 -0.46
CA ASN A 29 -15.57 12.77 0.54
C ASN A 29 -16.40 11.47 0.34
N LEU A 30 -15.80 10.41 -0.20
CA LEU A 30 -16.43 9.09 -0.32
C LEU A 30 -16.26 8.27 0.98
N PRO A 31 -17.22 7.40 1.33
CA PRO A 31 -17.11 6.55 2.51
C PRO A 31 -15.98 5.50 2.38
N SER A 32 -15.01 5.50 3.31
CA SER A 32 -13.81 4.63 3.29
C SER A 32 -13.88 3.39 4.18
N ASN A 33 -14.99 3.15 4.90
CA ASN A 33 -15.04 2.21 6.04
C ASN A 33 -14.62 0.76 5.69
N SER A 34 -14.89 0.28 4.47
CA SER A 34 -14.43 -1.05 4.04
C SER A 34 -12.92 -1.13 3.78
N GLN A 35 -12.33 -0.04 3.28
CA GLN A 35 -10.89 0.05 3.02
C GLN A 35 -10.12 0.10 4.34
N ASP A 36 -10.65 0.78 5.35
CA ASP A 36 -10.04 0.87 6.69
C ASP A 36 -9.91 -0.52 7.36
N GLY A 37 -10.89 -1.40 7.18
CA GLY A 37 -10.86 -2.78 7.68
C GLY A 37 -9.84 -3.66 6.95
N GLN A 38 -9.66 -3.46 5.64
CA GLN A 38 -8.68 -4.20 4.84
C GLN A 38 -7.25 -3.74 5.17
N ILE A 39 -7.03 -2.42 5.28
CA ILE A 39 -5.73 -1.83 5.61
C ILE A 39 -5.27 -2.29 7.00
N SER A 40 -6.15 -2.24 8.00
CA SER A 40 -5.82 -2.70 9.36
C SER A 40 -5.43 -4.19 9.41
N ARG A 41 -6.15 -5.05 8.69
CA ARG A 41 -5.80 -6.48 8.60
C ARG A 41 -4.46 -6.70 7.91
N SER A 42 -4.20 -5.97 6.82
CA SER A 42 -2.92 -6.07 6.10
C SER A 42 -1.72 -5.53 6.90
N LEU A 43 -1.91 -4.49 7.72
CA LEU A 43 -0.90 -4.00 8.66
C LEU A 43 -0.58 -5.04 9.75
N GLU A 44 -1.61 -5.71 10.28
CA GLU A 44 -1.42 -6.79 11.26
C GLU A 44 -0.71 -7.99 10.63
N GLN A 45 -1.04 -8.33 9.38
CA GLN A 45 -0.35 -9.38 8.62
C GLN A 45 1.13 -9.04 8.37
N LEU A 46 1.44 -7.77 8.04
CA LEU A 46 2.82 -7.31 7.88
C LEU A 46 3.58 -7.34 9.21
N ARG A 47 2.93 -6.94 10.31
CA ARG A 47 3.50 -7.00 11.66
C ARG A 47 3.82 -8.43 12.09
N SER A 48 2.85 -9.34 11.98
CA SER A 48 3.03 -10.76 12.29
C SER A 48 4.11 -11.40 11.41
N GLY A 49 4.18 -11.02 10.13
CA GLY A 49 5.23 -11.48 9.22
C GLY A 49 6.65 -11.06 9.63
N ILE A 50 6.81 -9.82 10.11
CA ILE A 50 8.09 -9.31 10.63
C ILE A 50 8.47 -10.00 11.94
N GLU A 51 7.51 -10.24 12.83
CA GLU A 51 7.72 -10.95 14.10
C GLU A 51 8.16 -12.40 13.86
N SER A 52 7.54 -13.08 12.89
CA SER A 52 7.96 -14.42 12.46
C SER A 52 9.38 -14.41 11.86
N LEU A 53 9.76 -13.39 11.08
CA LEU A 53 11.14 -13.26 10.56
C LEU A 53 12.14 -13.03 11.69
N GLU A 54 11.78 -12.26 12.70
CA GLU A 54 12.63 -12.02 13.87
C GLU A 54 12.89 -13.32 14.64
N SER A 55 11.85 -14.11 14.90
CA SER A 55 12.02 -15.44 15.52
C SER A 55 12.87 -16.39 14.66
N GLN A 56 12.74 -16.30 13.32
CA GLN A 56 13.52 -17.13 12.41
C GLN A 56 15.00 -16.75 12.40
N VAL A 57 15.32 -15.46 12.48
CA VAL A 57 16.70 -14.96 12.60
C VAL A 57 17.33 -15.39 13.92
N GLU A 58 16.54 -15.47 15.00
CA GLU A 58 17.00 -15.91 16.32
C GLU A 58 17.34 -17.41 16.33
N ASP A 59 16.56 -18.24 15.64
CA ASP A 59 16.79 -19.68 15.50
C ASP A 59 17.82 -20.04 14.42
N THR A 60 17.90 -19.26 13.33
CA THR A 60 18.80 -19.47 12.19
C THR A 60 19.35 -18.13 11.74
N SER A 61 20.63 -17.88 12.01
CA SER A 61 21.31 -16.66 11.62
C SER A 61 21.49 -16.57 10.10
N ASP A 62 20.51 -15.97 9.43
CA ASP A 62 20.55 -15.62 8.01
C ASP A 62 20.92 -14.14 7.84
N GLU A 63 22.08 -13.89 7.25
CA GLU A 63 22.63 -12.55 7.03
C GLU A 63 21.77 -11.72 6.06
N SER A 64 21.11 -12.38 5.11
CA SER A 64 20.24 -11.72 4.13
C SER A 64 18.99 -11.15 4.78
N ILE A 65 18.35 -11.92 5.65
CA ILE A 65 17.16 -11.51 6.41
C ILE A 65 17.52 -10.40 7.40
N THR A 66 18.61 -10.59 8.14
CA THR A 66 19.09 -9.64 9.15
C THR A 66 19.36 -8.25 8.55
N SER A 67 19.86 -8.19 7.31
CA SER A 67 20.10 -6.92 6.61
C SER A 67 18.82 -6.19 6.18
N GLN A 68 17.71 -6.91 5.96
CA GLN A 68 16.46 -6.39 5.41
C GLN A 68 15.42 -6.06 6.49
N LEU A 69 15.50 -6.71 7.65
CA LEU A 69 14.60 -6.55 8.80
C LEU A 69 14.49 -5.10 9.32
N PRO A 70 15.58 -4.31 9.41
CA PRO A 70 15.50 -2.90 9.83
C PRO A 70 14.66 -2.07 8.86
N ARG A 71 14.77 -2.33 7.55
CA ARG A 71 14.00 -1.63 6.52
C ARG A 71 12.51 -1.93 6.61
N LEU A 72 12.16 -3.19 6.81
CA LEU A 72 10.76 -3.61 7.00
C LEU A 72 10.14 -2.97 8.25
N ARG A 73 10.90 -2.87 9.35
CA ARG A 73 10.44 -2.17 10.57
C ARG A 73 10.20 -0.69 10.35
N THR A 74 11.10 0.01 9.66
CA THR A 74 10.89 1.42 9.34
C THR A 74 9.67 1.62 8.44
N GLN A 75 9.45 0.72 7.47
CA GLN A 75 8.27 0.78 6.60
C GLN A 75 6.98 0.51 7.36
N LEU A 76 6.95 -0.48 8.27
CA LEU A 76 5.79 -0.70 9.16
C LEU A 76 5.46 0.59 9.92
N ALA A 77 6.45 1.17 10.62
CA ALA A 77 6.26 2.34 11.45
C ALA A 77 5.73 3.55 10.66
N GLU A 78 6.22 3.74 9.42
CA GLU A 78 5.75 4.80 8.53
C GLU A 78 4.31 4.55 8.05
N LEU A 79 4.01 3.33 7.59
CA LEU A 79 2.67 2.97 7.11
C LEU A 79 1.62 2.99 8.23
N SER A 80 1.97 2.55 9.43
CA SER A 80 1.08 2.63 10.59
C SER A 80 0.81 4.08 11.00
N ALA A 81 1.86 4.91 11.06
CA ALA A 81 1.70 6.34 11.39
C ALA A 81 0.83 7.06 10.34
N GLN A 82 0.99 6.73 9.06
CA GLN A 82 0.20 7.30 7.98
C GLN A 82 -1.27 6.86 8.04
N PHE A 83 -1.53 5.60 8.38
CA PHE A 83 -2.88 5.09 8.61
C PHE A 83 -3.60 5.81 9.77
N ASP A 84 -2.92 5.93 10.92
CA ASP A 84 -3.45 6.55 12.14
C ASP A 84 -3.65 8.06 11.99
N HIS A 85 -2.72 8.76 11.35
CA HIS A 85 -2.83 10.19 11.07
C HIS A 85 -4.03 10.49 10.19
N SER A 86 -4.22 9.71 9.12
CA SER A 86 -5.37 9.87 8.24
C SER A 86 -6.69 9.49 8.93
N ALA A 87 -6.70 8.46 9.79
CA ALA A 87 -7.88 8.12 10.60
C ALA A 87 -8.26 9.24 11.59
N SER A 88 -7.26 9.83 12.25
CA SER A 88 -7.46 10.98 13.16
C SER A 88 -7.85 12.26 12.44
N ALA A 89 -7.41 12.48 11.21
CA ALA A 89 -7.82 13.62 10.39
C ALA A 89 -9.32 13.55 10.05
N SER A 90 -9.85 12.36 9.70
CA SER A 90 -11.29 12.15 9.46
C SER A 90 -12.16 12.25 10.72
N SER A 91 -11.64 11.88 11.89
CA SER A 91 -12.38 12.01 13.15
C SER A 91 -12.36 13.44 13.70
N SER A 92 -11.24 14.15 13.54
CA SER A 92 -11.12 15.57 13.92
C SER A 92 -11.94 16.50 13.03
N SER A 93 -12.05 16.24 11.72
CA SER A 93 -12.97 16.98 10.85
C SER A 93 -14.43 16.78 11.26
N SER A 94 -14.82 15.56 11.63
CA SER A 94 -16.16 15.27 12.16
C SER A 94 -16.42 15.95 13.50
N ALA A 95 -15.44 15.96 14.41
CA ALA A 95 -15.55 16.64 15.70
C ALA A 95 -15.66 18.17 15.54
N THR A 96 -14.95 18.78 14.58
CA THR A 96 -14.99 20.22 14.32
C THR A 96 -16.31 20.66 13.65
N LEU A 97 -17.05 19.74 13.03
CA LEU A 97 -18.40 19.98 12.50
C LEU A 97 -19.50 19.93 13.58
N THR A 98 -19.22 19.28 14.71
CA THR A 98 -20.19 19.11 15.82
C THR A 98 -19.87 19.94 17.05
N THR A 99 -18.60 20.30 17.25
CA THR A 99 -18.13 21.04 18.43
C THR A 99 -17.10 22.09 18.03
N PRO A 100 -17.16 23.31 18.58
CA PRO A 100 -16.17 24.35 18.29
C PRO A 100 -14.81 23.97 18.89
N ASN A 101 -13.74 24.25 18.14
CA ASN A 101 -12.36 24.04 18.59
C ASN A 101 -11.95 25.01 19.74
N ASP A 102 -12.68 26.11 19.90
CA ASP A 102 -12.52 27.08 20.99
C ASP A 102 -13.87 27.28 21.70
N PRO A 103 -13.98 27.04 23.03
CA PRO A 103 -15.23 27.18 23.77
C PRO A 103 -15.78 28.61 23.77
N SER A 104 -14.95 29.63 23.55
CA SER A 104 -15.39 31.03 23.44
C SER A 104 -16.21 31.30 22.18
N LEU A 105 -16.06 30.48 21.14
CA LEU A 105 -16.77 30.59 19.86
C LEU A 105 -18.05 29.74 19.80
N ALA A 106 -18.44 29.10 20.91
CA ALA A 106 -19.59 28.21 20.97
C ALA A 106 -20.93 28.89 20.59
N SER A 107 -21.10 30.16 20.95
CA SER A 107 -22.30 30.94 20.61
C SER A 107 -22.41 31.18 19.11
N ASP A 108 -21.31 31.57 18.46
CA ASP A 108 -21.26 31.87 17.02
C ASP A 108 -21.42 30.60 16.18
N PHE A 109 -20.80 29.49 16.61
CA PHE A 109 -20.98 28.17 16.01
C PHE A 109 -22.45 27.72 16.06
N SER A 110 -23.12 27.90 17.20
CA SER A 110 -24.55 27.57 17.35
C SER A 110 -25.45 28.47 16.48
N ALA A 111 -25.06 29.72 16.23
CA ALA A 111 -25.78 30.64 15.36
C ALA A 111 -25.60 30.28 13.87
N ALA A 112 -24.41 29.81 13.49
CA ALA A 112 -24.11 29.32 12.14
C ALA A 112 -24.88 28.04 11.81
N GLN A 113 -24.93 27.05 12.72
CA GLN A 113 -25.71 25.82 12.54
C GLN A 113 -27.23 26.06 12.45
N LYS A 114 -27.75 27.11 13.12
CA LYS A 114 -29.17 27.51 13.03
C LYS A 114 -29.51 28.27 11.75
N LYS A 115 -28.50 28.77 11.02
CA LYS A 115 -28.70 29.59 9.81
C LYS A 115 -29.07 28.74 8.59
N SER A 116 -28.57 27.51 8.49
CA SER A 116 -28.74 26.61 7.34
C SER A 116 -30.15 26.05 7.16
N THR A 117 -31.05 26.22 8.13
CA THR A 117 -32.46 25.78 8.05
C THR A 117 -33.46 26.94 7.83
N SER A 118 -32.99 28.17 7.64
CA SER A 118 -33.85 29.32 7.32
C SER A 118 -33.59 29.85 5.92
N THR A 119 -34.20 29.20 4.93
CA THR A 119 -34.46 29.76 3.61
C THR A 119 -35.39 30.96 3.79
N GLY A 120 -34.82 32.15 3.98
CA GLY A 120 -35.61 33.35 4.19
C GLY A 120 -34.76 34.61 4.31
N SER A 121 -34.58 35.29 3.17
CA SER A 121 -34.16 36.69 3.06
C SER A 121 -32.77 37.04 3.60
N ARG A 122 -31.77 36.96 2.72
CA ARG A 122 -30.64 37.91 2.75
C ARG A 122 -30.58 38.60 1.40
N SER A 123 -30.94 39.88 1.42
CA SER A 123 -30.71 40.84 0.34
C SER A 123 -29.36 40.57 -0.32
N SER A 124 -29.39 40.14 -1.57
CA SER A 124 -28.23 40.17 -2.45
C SER A 124 -27.76 41.62 -2.51
N LYS A 125 -26.68 41.95 -1.80
CA LYS A 125 -25.94 43.18 -2.07
C LYS A 125 -25.42 43.05 -3.49
N SER A 126 -26.19 43.58 -4.43
CA SER A 126 -25.71 43.91 -5.76
C SER A 126 -24.51 44.82 -5.58
N VAL A 127 -23.33 44.33 -5.96
CA VAL A 127 -22.13 45.16 -6.08
C VAL A 127 -22.39 46.11 -7.24
N ARG A 128 -22.82 47.33 -6.90
CA ARG A 128 -22.90 48.43 -7.85
C ARG A 128 -21.47 48.88 -8.08
N PHE A 129 -20.92 48.54 -9.24
CA PHE A 129 -19.71 49.20 -9.75
C PHE A 129 -20.06 50.67 -9.97
N THR A 130 -19.59 51.53 -9.07
CA THR A 130 -19.38 52.93 -9.42
C THR A 130 -18.08 52.98 -10.20
N ASP A 131 -18.21 53.24 -11.49
CA ASP A 131 -17.11 53.64 -12.35
C ASP A 131 -16.63 55.01 -11.86
N ALA A 132 -15.62 55.00 -11.00
CA ALA A 132 -14.88 56.18 -10.60
C ALA A 132 -13.59 56.14 -11.40
N GLU A 133 -13.47 57.07 -12.34
CA GLU A 133 -12.33 57.13 -13.23
C GLU A 133 -11.01 57.33 -12.48
N ASP A 134 -10.09 56.44 -12.83
CA ASP A 134 -8.66 56.61 -13.08
C ASP A 134 -7.84 57.53 -12.16
N ASP A 135 -6.99 56.89 -11.34
CA ASP A 135 -5.65 57.38 -10.98
C ASP A 135 -4.82 56.32 -10.18
N ASP A 136 -5.44 55.23 -9.71
CA ASP A 136 -4.78 54.23 -8.83
C ASP A 136 -4.41 52.88 -9.52
N ALA A 137 -4.32 52.84 -10.85
CA ALA A 137 -3.96 51.61 -11.58
C ALA A 137 -2.53 51.13 -11.27
N ALA A 138 -1.59 52.05 -11.06
CA ALA A 138 -0.18 51.73 -10.78
C ALA A 138 0.02 51.06 -9.41
N ASN A 139 -0.77 51.43 -8.40
CA ASN A 139 -0.67 50.89 -7.05
C ASN A 139 -1.32 49.51 -6.92
N ARG A 140 -2.34 49.21 -7.74
CA ARG A 140 -3.01 47.90 -7.74
C ARG A 140 -2.14 46.79 -8.34
N ALA A 141 -1.27 47.11 -9.29
CA ALA A 141 -0.34 46.15 -9.90
C ALA A 141 0.77 45.67 -8.95
N ALA A 142 1.13 46.46 -7.94
CA ALA A 142 2.16 46.10 -6.95
C ALA A 142 1.63 45.21 -5.81
N LEU A 143 0.30 45.16 -5.61
CA LEU A 143 -0.36 44.42 -4.52
C LEU A 143 -0.69 42.96 -4.87
N PHE A 144 -0.64 42.58 -6.15
CA PHE A 144 -0.90 41.22 -6.62
C PHE A 144 0.25 40.71 -7.50
N PRO A 145 1.32 40.14 -6.91
CA PRO A 145 2.45 39.56 -7.65
C PRO A 145 2.10 38.33 -8.51
N TYR A 146 0.91 37.76 -8.32
CA TYR A 146 0.38 36.69 -9.16
C TYR A 146 -0.59 37.29 -10.17
N ARG A 147 -0.14 37.40 -11.43
CA ARG A 147 -1.02 37.44 -12.59
C ARG A 147 -1.20 36.01 -13.07
N ASP A 148 -2.43 35.52 -13.05
CA ASP A 148 -2.84 34.42 -13.92
C ASP A 148 -2.83 34.97 -15.35
N ASP A 149 -1.66 35.01 -15.98
CA ASP A 149 -1.55 35.24 -17.42
C ASP A 149 -1.50 33.87 -18.11
N PRO A 150 -2.64 33.33 -18.58
CA PRO A 150 -2.70 32.01 -19.20
C PRO A 150 -2.02 31.97 -20.57
N SER A 151 -1.51 33.09 -21.10
CA SER A 151 -0.99 33.16 -22.46
C SER A 151 0.37 32.47 -22.66
N SER A 152 0.97 31.91 -21.60
CA SER A 152 2.30 31.29 -21.63
C SER A 152 2.27 29.75 -21.56
N ASP A 153 1.08 29.15 -21.44
CA ASP A 153 0.93 27.69 -21.37
C ASP A 153 0.67 27.12 -22.78
N PRO A 154 1.51 26.23 -23.32
CA PRO A 154 1.22 25.56 -24.60
C PRO A 154 -0.05 24.71 -24.57
N ASP A 155 -0.60 24.40 -23.39
CA ASP A 155 -1.89 23.73 -23.18
C ASP A 155 -3.05 24.72 -22.92
N ALA A 156 -2.83 26.03 -23.04
CA ALA A 156 -3.87 27.04 -22.88
C ALA A 156 -4.97 26.91 -23.96
N ALA A 157 -6.22 27.14 -23.57
CA ALA A 157 -7.35 27.14 -24.49
C ALA A 157 -7.07 28.09 -25.68
N PRO A 158 -7.36 27.67 -26.93
CA PRO A 158 -7.04 28.45 -28.11
C PRO A 158 -7.69 29.83 -28.03
N ASP A 159 -6.99 30.86 -28.52
CA ASP A 159 -7.45 32.24 -28.51
C ASP A 159 -8.81 32.37 -29.24
N GLN A 160 -9.87 32.59 -28.45
CA GLN A 160 -11.25 32.65 -28.92
C GLN A 160 -11.68 34.07 -29.32
N SER A 161 -10.80 35.07 -29.20
CA SER A 161 -11.12 36.49 -29.40
C SER A 161 -11.59 36.84 -30.81
N HIS A 162 -11.30 35.98 -31.80
CA HIS A 162 -11.63 36.17 -33.20
C HIS A 162 -12.80 35.30 -33.72
N LEU A 163 -13.43 34.48 -32.85
CA LEU A 163 -14.48 33.53 -33.24
C LEU A 163 -15.87 34.10 -32.96
N ASP A 164 -16.83 33.81 -33.85
CA ASP A 164 -18.24 34.13 -33.59
C ASP A 164 -18.82 33.18 -32.51
N ASN A 165 -19.83 33.63 -31.76
CA ASN A 165 -20.42 32.88 -30.65
C ASN A 165 -20.90 31.47 -31.08
N GLN A 166 -21.39 31.33 -32.32
CA GLN A 166 -21.78 30.03 -32.87
C GLN A 166 -20.58 29.10 -33.06
N GLN A 167 -19.44 29.62 -33.52
CA GLN A 167 -18.22 28.86 -33.74
C GLN A 167 -17.57 28.43 -32.42
N ILE A 168 -17.61 29.29 -31.41
CA ILE A 168 -17.16 28.96 -30.04
C ILE A 168 -18.01 27.82 -29.47
N HIS A 169 -19.33 27.91 -29.64
CA HIS A 169 -20.25 26.88 -29.17
C HIS A 169 -20.01 25.53 -29.87
N GLU A 170 -19.83 25.53 -31.19
CA GLU A 170 -19.50 24.31 -31.94
C GLU A 170 -18.18 23.69 -31.48
N TYR A 171 -17.14 24.50 -31.30
CA TYR A 171 -15.84 24.05 -30.80
C TYR A 171 -15.95 23.43 -29.41
N HIS A 172 -16.58 24.11 -28.45
CA HIS A 172 -16.79 23.56 -27.11
C HIS A 172 -17.63 22.28 -27.13
N SER A 173 -18.64 22.19 -28.00
CA SER A 173 -19.44 20.97 -28.13
C SER A 173 -18.63 19.78 -28.62
N GLN A 174 -17.63 20.01 -29.47
CA GLN A 174 -16.72 18.99 -29.96
C GLN A 174 -15.72 18.57 -28.88
N VAL A 175 -15.14 19.54 -28.17
CA VAL A 175 -14.21 19.30 -27.05
C VAL A 175 -14.89 18.53 -25.91
N LEU A 176 -16.17 18.81 -25.62
CA LEU A 176 -16.93 18.06 -24.62
C LEU A 176 -17.17 16.60 -25.06
N ARG A 177 -17.48 16.36 -26.34
CA ARG A 177 -17.63 14.99 -26.86
C ARG A 177 -16.32 14.20 -26.82
N ASP A 178 -15.21 14.82 -27.21
CA ASP A 178 -13.90 14.16 -27.16
C ASP A 178 -13.48 13.81 -25.72
N GLN A 179 -13.85 14.64 -24.74
CA GLN A 179 -13.61 14.35 -23.32
C GLN A 179 -14.50 13.21 -22.80
N ASP A 180 -15.79 13.20 -23.14
CA ASP A 180 -16.69 12.08 -22.77
C ASP A 180 -16.18 10.75 -23.34
N ASP A 181 -15.74 10.74 -24.61
CA ASP A 181 -15.15 9.54 -25.24
C ASP A 181 -13.87 9.06 -24.52
N GLN A 182 -13.05 9.99 -24.01
CA GLN A 182 -11.87 9.64 -23.20
C GLN A 182 -12.27 9.09 -21.83
N LEU A 183 -13.27 9.68 -21.18
CA LEU A 183 -13.79 9.23 -19.89
C LEU A 183 -14.42 7.84 -19.99
N ASP A 184 -15.12 7.53 -21.07
CA ASP A 184 -15.67 6.20 -21.32
C ASP A 184 -14.59 5.14 -21.48
N ARG A 185 -13.51 5.46 -22.21
CA ARG A 185 -12.33 4.58 -22.33
C ARG A 185 -11.66 4.36 -20.98
N LEU A 186 -11.52 5.44 -20.19
CA LEU A 186 -10.94 5.37 -18.86
C LEU A 186 -11.82 4.52 -17.93
N GLY A 187 -13.14 4.74 -17.94
CA GLY A 187 -14.12 3.96 -17.19
C GLY A 187 -14.09 2.47 -17.54
N ALA A 188 -14.00 2.13 -18.82
CA ALA A 188 -13.84 0.74 -19.27
C ALA A 188 -12.52 0.12 -18.79
N SER A 189 -11.44 0.90 -18.76
CA SER A 189 -10.14 0.43 -18.26
C SER A 189 -10.13 0.22 -16.75
N ILE A 190 -10.74 1.13 -15.98
CA ILE A 190 -10.91 1.02 -14.53
C ILE A 190 -11.83 -0.17 -14.19
N GLY A 191 -12.89 -0.39 -14.97
CA GLY A 191 -13.76 -1.56 -14.81
C GLY A 191 -13.00 -2.88 -14.96
N ARG A 192 -12.15 -2.99 -15.99
CA ARG A 192 -11.27 -4.16 -16.17
C ARG A 192 -10.23 -4.31 -15.06
N GLN A 193 -9.64 -3.19 -14.61
CA GLN A 193 -8.68 -3.22 -13.50
C GLN A 193 -9.33 -3.68 -12.20
N ARG A 194 -10.56 -3.24 -11.91
CA ARG A 194 -11.35 -3.70 -10.77
C ARG A 194 -11.63 -5.20 -10.86
N GLU A 195 -12.01 -5.70 -12.03
CA GLU A 195 -12.23 -7.14 -12.25
C GLU A 195 -10.96 -7.94 -12.01
N LEU A 196 -9.82 -7.50 -12.54
CA LEU A 196 -8.51 -8.12 -12.28
C LEU A 196 -8.16 -8.10 -10.79
N SER A 197 -8.43 -7.00 -10.09
CA SER A 197 -8.18 -6.88 -8.64
C SER A 197 -9.04 -7.86 -7.84
N MET A 198 -10.31 -8.06 -8.21
CA MET A 198 -11.17 -9.05 -7.56
C MET A 198 -10.66 -10.47 -7.81
N GLN A 199 -10.22 -10.79 -9.04
CA GLN A 199 -9.64 -12.10 -9.36
C GLN A 199 -8.33 -12.35 -8.61
N ILE A 200 -7.45 -11.35 -8.51
CA ILE A 200 -6.23 -11.45 -7.71
C ILE A 200 -6.55 -11.68 -6.24
N GLY A 201 -7.57 -10.99 -5.70
CA GLY A 201 -8.03 -11.20 -4.33
C GLY A 201 -8.49 -12.63 -4.08
N GLN A 202 -9.24 -13.20 -5.02
CA GLN A 202 -9.71 -14.58 -4.92
C GLN A 202 -8.58 -15.61 -5.07
N GLU A 203 -7.65 -15.40 -6.00
CA GLU A 203 -6.47 -16.27 -6.14
C GLU A 203 -5.55 -16.18 -4.91
N LEU A 204 -5.46 -15.01 -4.26
CA LEU A 204 -4.73 -14.88 -2.99
C LEU A 204 -5.40 -15.67 -1.86
N ASP A 205 -6.73 -15.63 -1.75
CA ASP A 205 -7.47 -16.45 -0.79
C ASP A 205 -7.29 -17.96 -1.07
N ASP A 206 -7.32 -18.36 -2.35
CA ASP A 206 -7.07 -19.75 -2.77
C ASP A 206 -5.60 -20.17 -2.50
N HIS A 207 -4.65 -19.27 -2.70
CA HIS A 207 -3.24 -19.50 -2.36
C HIS A 207 -3.00 -19.63 -0.87
N VAL A 208 -3.78 -18.97 0.00
CA VAL A 208 -3.72 -19.18 1.45
C VAL A 208 -4.11 -20.61 1.79
N MET A 209 -5.17 -21.15 1.17
CA MET A 209 -5.55 -22.56 1.35
C MET A 209 -4.48 -23.52 0.83
N LEU A 210 -3.87 -23.22 -0.32
CA LEU A 210 -2.74 -24.01 -0.84
C LEU A 210 -1.52 -23.95 0.08
N LEU A 211 -1.28 -22.81 0.73
CA LEU A 211 -0.15 -22.62 1.64
C LEU A 211 -0.27 -23.49 2.90
N ASP A 212 -1.49 -23.68 3.42
CA ASP A 212 -1.75 -24.61 4.53
C ASP A 212 -1.44 -26.07 4.13
N ASP A 213 -1.84 -26.50 2.93
CA ASP A 213 -1.51 -27.83 2.40
C ASP A 213 0.01 -28.02 2.23
N VAL A 214 0.70 -26.96 1.78
CA VAL A 214 2.16 -26.97 1.66
C VAL A 214 2.82 -27.02 3.04
N GLU A 215 2.31 -26.31 4.05
CA GLU A 215 2.81 -26.38 5.43
C GLU A 215 2.64 -27.78 6.01
N GLU A 216 1.47 -28.41 5.83
CA GLU A 216 1.26 -29.80 6.26
C GLU A 216 2.23 -30.77 5.54
N GLY A 217 2.48 -30.53 4.25
CA GLY A 217 3.49 -31.26 3.47
C GLY A 217 4.90 -31.10 4.04
N VAL A 218 5.31 -29.88 4.36
CA VAL A 218 6.62 -29.55 4.94
C VAL A 218 6.81 -30.22 6.30
N ASP A 219 5.81 -30.18 7.18
CA ASP A 219 5.86 -30.85 8.49
C ASP A 219 6.05 -32.37 8.35
N ARG A 220 5.35 -32.97 7.38
CA ARG A 220 5.49 -34.39 7.05
C ARG A 220 6.90 -34.71 6.55
N HIS A 221 7.46 -33.86 5.69
CA HIS A 221 8.83 -34.01 5.19
C HIS A 221 9.87 -33.82 6.29
N GLN A 222 9.69 -32.85 7.18
CA GLN A 222 10.57 -32.61 8.33
C GLN A 222 10.56 -33.80 9.30
N ALA A 223 9.39 -34.36 9.59
CA ALA A 223 9.27 -35.56 10.41
C ALA A 223 9.92 -36.79 9.76
N GLN A 224 9.85 -36.92 8.43
CA GLN A 224 10.57 -37.99 7.71
C GLN A 224 12.09 -37.75 7.73
N PHE A 225 12.53 -36.52 7.55
CA PHE A 225 13.94 -36.13 7.56
C PHE A 225 14.56 -36.36 8.94
N ASN A 226 13.88 -36.00 10.02
CA ASN A 226 14.32 -36.27 11.40
C ASN A 226 14.47 -37.77 11.67
N ARG A 227 13.53 -38.59 11.19
CA ARG A 227 13.64 -40.06 11.29
C ARG A 227 14.81 -40.59 10.47
N ALA A 228 15.01 -40.09 9.24
CA ALA A 228 16.12 -40.46 8.38
C ALA A 228 17.47 -40.10 9.03
N ARG A 229 17.59 -38.88 9.56
CA ARG A 229 18.76 -38.41 10.31
C ARG A 229 19.04 -39.27 11.53
N GLY A 230 18.03 -39.64 12.32
CA GLY A 230 18.19 -40.55 13.45
C GLY A 230 18.57 -41.98 13.07
N ARG A 231 18.18 -42.46 11.89
CA ARG A 231 18.69 -43.74 11.35
C ARG A 231 20.14 -43.62 10.91
N LEU A 232 20.50 -42.52 10.25
CA LEU A 232 21.87 -42.24 9.82
C LEU A 232 22.82 -42.09 11.01
N ASP A 233 22.40 -41.39 12.08
CA ASP A 233 23.20 -41.22 13.29
C ASP A 233 23.45 -42.55 14.00
N ARG A 234 22.40 -43.38 14.14
CA ARG A 234 22.54 -44.75 14.67
C ARG A 234 23.44 -45.61 13.79
N PHE A 235 23.36 -45.48 12.48
CA PHE A 235 24.23 -46.19 11.55
C PHE A 235 25.68 -45.72 11.69
N SER A 236 25.93 -44.42 11.71
CA SER A 236 27.25 -43.82 11.93
C SER A 236 27.88 -44.30 13.25
N ARG A 237 27.09 -44.29 14.33
CA ARG A 237 27.56 -44.73 15.65
C ARG A 237 27.88 -46.23 15.69
N LYS A 238 27.03 -47.08 15.09
CA LYS A 238 27.32 -48.52 14.92
C LYS A 238 28.50 -48.77 13.99
N ALA A 239 28.65 -48.00 12.93
CA ALA A 239 29.79 -48.11 12.02
C ALA A 239 31.08 -47.75 12.75
N LYS A 240 31.09 -46.68 13.55
CA LYS A 240 32.24 -46.27 14.37
C LYS A 240 32.66 -47.35 15.39
N GLU A 241 31.70 -47.99 16.04
CA GLU A 241 31.98 -49.08 17.00
C GLU A 241 32.57 -50.32 16.31
N ASN A 242 32.05 -50.69 15.14
CA ASN A 242 32.51 -51.85 14.38
C ASN A 242 33.70 -51.55 13.45
N TRP A 243 34.11 -50.29 13.31
CA TRP A 243 35.18 -49.89 12.39
C TRP A 243 36.50 -50.60 12.72
N SER A 244 36.89 -50.64 14.00
CA SER A 244 38.15 -51.29 14.43
C SER A 244 38.16 -52.79 14.08
N MET A 245 37.06 -53.49 14.36
CA MET A 245 36.88 -54.91 14.02
C MET A 245 36.93 -55.12 12.50
N THR A 246 36.27 -54.25 11.73
CA THR A 246 36.21 -54.35 10.27
C THR A 246 37.59 -54.12 9.65
N VAL A 247 38.35 -53.14 10.15
CA VAL A 247 39.74 -52.89 9.72
C VAL A 247 40.62 -54.10 10.00
N ILE A 248 40.52 -54.71 11.18
CA ILE A 248 41.30 -55.92 11.51
C ILE A 248 40.99 -57.06 10.53
N VAL A 249 39.71 -57.33 10.25
CA VAL A 249 39.31 -58.39 9.29
C VAL A 249 39.83 -58.09 7.88
N VAL A 250 39.74 -56.85 7.41
CA VAL A 250 40.27 -56.44 6.11
C VAL A 250 41.79 -56.63 6.06
N LEU A 251 42.51 -56.27 7.12
CA LEU A 251 43.96 -56.45 7.22
C LEU A 251 44.36 -57.93 7.14
N ILE A 252 43.58 -58.82 7.79
CA ILE A 252 43.77 -60.27 7.70
C ILE A 252 43.54 -60.78 6.27
N ILE A 253 42.49 -60.32 5.59
CA ILE A 253 42.22 -60.70 4.19
C ILE A 253 43.38 -60.28 3.28
N ILE A 254 43.87 -59.04 3.44
CA ILE A 254 45.03 -58.53 2.69
C ILE A 254 46.27 -59.39 2.97
N LEU A 255 46.52 -59.75 4.23
CA LEU A 255 47.63 -60.63 4.62
C LEU A 255 47.53 -62.00 3.94
N VAL A 256 46.35 -62.62 3.95
CA VAL A 256 46.10 -63.92 3.29
C VAL A 256 46.31 -63.82 1.78
N LEU A 257 45.81 -62.76 1.15
CA LEU A 257 46.04 -62.49 -0.26
C LEU A 257 47.53 -62.33 -0.60
N LEU A 258 48.27 -61.58 0.22
CA LEU A 258 49.71 -61.43 0.06
C LEU A 258 50.42 -62.76 0.17
N ILE A 259 50.04 -63.62 1.13
CA ILE A 259 50.60 -64.98 1.26
C ILE A 259 50.32 -65.81 0.00
N ILE A 260 49.11 -65.77 -0.53
CA ILE A 260 48.76 -66.52 -1.75
C ILE A 260 49.53 -66.01 -2.98
N ILE A 261 49.78 -64.70 -3.06
CA ILE A 261 50.51 -64.10 -4.18
C ILE A 261 52.02 -64.32 -4.07
N THR A 262 52.57 -64.29 -2.84
CA THR A 262 54.02 -64.42 -2.60
C THR A 262 54.50 -65.85 -2.51
N LYS A 263 53.61 -66.80 -2.24
CA LYS A 263 53.91 -68.23 -2.17
C LYS A 263 53.58 -68.93 -3.47
#